data_AF-A0A8T3SPH8-F1
#
_entry.id   AF-A0A8T3SPH8-F1
#
_cell.length_a   1.000
_cell.length_b   1.000
_cell.length_c   1.000
_cell.angle_alpha   90.00
_cell.angle_beta   90.00
_cell.angle_gamma   90.00
#
_symmetry.space_group_name_H-M   'P 1'
#
loop_
_entity.id
_entity.type
_entity.pdbx_description
1 polymer ?
#
loop_
_entity_poly.entity_id
_entity_poly.type
_entity_poly.pdbx_seq_one_letter_code
_entity_poly.pdbx_strand_id
1 'polypeptide(L)'
;MQTRPFPSTPDARSPAGAEIRHLIEGETGGMIHSTVPPGQVNRATVHATVSEFWHVLSGEGQIWRRDGTREETTVLGTGVSIDIPVGTAFQYRCTGVDPLQFLCITMPRWPGDKEATVIEGPWKPTAPEGW
;
A
#
# COMPACT_ATOMS: atom_id res chain seq x y z
N MET A 1 -6.98 -22.57 10.65
CA MET A 1 -7.65 -21.44 11.35
C MET A 1 -6.60 -20.69 12.14
N GLN A 2 -6.52 -19.37 11.99
CA GLN A 2 -5.51 -18.53 12.62
C GLN A 2 -6.19 -17.35 13.35
N THR A 3 -5.65 -16.95 14.50
CA THR A 3 -6.07 -15.77 15.25
C THR A 3 -4.81 -15.00 15.66
N ARG A 4 -4.78 -13.69 15.39
CA ARG A 4 -3.65 -12.82 15.72
C ARG A 4 -4.17 -11.50 16.31
N PRO A 5 -3.62 -11.02 17.44
CA PRO A 5 -3.91 -9.67 17.91
C PRO A 5 -3.26 -8.63 16.98
N PHE A 6 -3.77 -7.41 16.98
CA PHE A 6 -3.17 -6.31 16.24
C PHE A 6 -1.79 -5.95 16.84
N PRO A 7 -0.71 -5.89 16.04
CA PRO A 7 0.62 -5.51 16.55
C PRO A 7 0.67 -4.06 17.05
N SER A 8 1.29 -3.82 18.21
CA SER A 8 1.43 -2.46 18.75
C SER A 8 2.43 -1.62 17.95
N THR A 9 3.50 -2.23 17.45
CA THR A 9 4.53 -1.61 16.61
C THR A 9 4.49 -2.16 15.19
N PRO A 10 4.98 -1.41 14.18
CA PRO A 10 5.19 -1.96 12.83
C PRO A 10 6.17 -3.16 12.86
N ASP A 11 5.88 -4.17 12.05
CA ASP A 11 6.73 -5.35 11.84
C ASP A 11 7.76 -5.14 10.73
N ALA A 12 7.38 -4.35 9.71
CA ALA A 12 8.16 -4.15 8.48
C ALA A 12 7.78 -2.83 7.79
N ARG A 13 8.33 -2.58 6.59
CA ARG A 13 7.93 -1.49 5.69
C ARG A 13 7.82 -2.08 4.31
N SER A 14 6.81 -1.63 3.58
CA SER A 14 6.62 -2.06 2.21
C SER A 14 7.77 -1.55 1.32
N PRO A 15 8.01 -2.18 0.17
CA PRO A 15 8.94 -1.65 -0.84
C PRO A 15 8.65 -0.18 -1.21
N ALA A 16 7.37 0.20 -1.17
CA ALA A 16 6.93 1.57 -1.42
C ALA A 16 7.25 2.54 -0.26
N GLY A 17 7.39 2.05 0.98
CA GLY A 17 7.81 2.86 2.13
C GLY A 17 6.82 3.02 3.28
N ALA A 18 5.65 2.36 3.23
CA ALA A 18 4.65 2.42 4.31
C ALA A 18 5.04 1.49 5.46
N GLU A 19 4.77 1.88 6.70
CA GLU A 19 4.92 1.00 7.85
C GLU A 19 3.88 -0.11 7.83
N ILE A 20 4.31 -1.35 8.00
CA ILE A 20 3.48 -2.54 7.86
C ILE A 20 3.32 -3.22 9.20
N ARG A 21 2.07 -3.57 9.54
CA ARG A 21 1.73 -4.56 10.57
C ARG A 21 1.08 -5.76 9.89
N HIS A 22 1.64 -6.94 10.07
CA HIS A 22 1.08 -8.17 9.50
C HIS A 22 -0.14 -8.63 10.29
N LEU A 23 -1.28 -8.81 9.62
CA LEU A 23 -2.51 -9.24 10.28
C LEU A 23 -2.69 -10.75 10.14
N ILE A 24 -3.05 -11.22 8.96
CA ILE A 24 -3.34 -12.63 8.68
C ILE A 24 -2.75 -13.04 7.34
N GLU A 25 -2.31 -14.29 7.24
CA GLU A 25 -1.74 -14.85 6.01
C GLU A 25 -2.42 -16.19 5.72
N GLY A 26 -2.96 -16.33 4.52
CA GLY A 26 -3.63 -17.53 4.04
C GLY A 26 -3.01 -18.08 2.77
N GLU A 27 -3.49 -19.24 2.32
CA GLU A 27 -3.00 -19.87 1.09
C GLU A 27 -3.32 -19.05 -0.17
N THR A 28 -4.44 -18.31 -0.15
CA THR A 28 -4.96 -17.56 -1.30
C THR A 28 -4.66 -16.06 -1.25
N GLY A 29 -4.08 -15.55 -0.16
CA GLY A 29 -3.85 -14.13 0.03
C GLY A 29 -3.39 -13.77 1.44
N GLY A 30 -2.89 -12.54 1.58
CA GLY A 30 -2.44 -11.98 2.84
C GLY A 30 -3.11 -10.65 3.14
N MET A 31 -3.24 -10.29 4.40
CA MET A 31 -3.75 -9.00 4.84
C MET A 31 -2.76 -8.32 5.78
N ILE A 32 -2.49 -7.05 5.49
CA ILE A 32 -1.65 -6.18 6.29
C ILE A 32 -2.38 -4.89 6.62
N HIS A 33 -1.97 -4.26 7.70
CA HIS A 33 -2.32 -2.88 8.01
C HIS A 33 -1.15 -1.98 7.65
N SER A 34 -1.39 -1.01 6.78
CA SER A 34 -0.39 -0.02 6.35
C SER A 34 -0.62 1.31 7.05
N THR A 35 0.47 1.94 7.49
CA THR A 35 0.47 3.32 8.00
C THR A 35 1.44 4.17 7.20
N VAL A 36 0.98 5.34 6.76
CA VAL A 36 1.79 6.34 6.07
C VAL A 36 1.84 7.62 6.92
N PRO A 37 3.01 8.02 7.43
CA PRO A 37 3.15 9.24 8.21
C PRO A 37 2.69 10.51 7.47
N PRO A 38 2.27 11.56 8.20
CA PRO A 38 1.90 12.84 7.62
C PRO A 38 2.95 13.39 6.66
N GLY A 39 2.51 13.81 5.47
CA GLY A 39 3.39 14.37 4.43
C GLY A 39 4.31 13.38 3.71
N GLN A 40 4.29 12.08 4.06
CA GLN A 40 5.09 11.09 3.36
C GLN A 40 4.54 10.80 1.97
N VAL A 41 5.41 10.82 0.97
CA VAL A 41 5.17 10.38 -0.40
C VAL A 41 5.92 9.06 -0.61
N ASN A 42 5.16 8.00 -0.85
CA ASN A 42 5.73 6.67 -1.06
C ASN A 42 6.34 6.56 -2.47
N ARG A 43 7.20 5.56 -2.67
CA ARG A 43 7.76 5.25 -3.99
C ARG A 43 6.66 4.71 -4.90
N ALA A 44 6.75 5.05 -6.18
CA ALA A 44 5.89 4.44 -7.18
C ALA A 44 6.36 3.02 -7.46
N THR A 45 5.42 2.08 -7.53
CA THR A 45 5.69 0.65 -7.66
C THR A 45 4.75 0.01 -8.67
N VAL A 46 5.18 -1.12 -9.23
CA VAL A 46 4.34 -2.06 -9.97
C VAL A 46 4.56 -3.46 -9.43
N HIS A 47 3.46 -4.21 -9.25
CA HIS A 47 3.48 -5.59 -8.80
C HIS A 47 3.42 -6.56 -9.98
N ALA A 48 4.23 -7.61 -9.93
CA ALA A 48 4.44 -8.55 -11.02
C ALA A 48 3.36 -9.64 -11.11
N THR A 49 2.86 -10.11 -9.96
CA THR A 49 2.01 -11.30 -9.85
C THR A 49 0.79 -11.12 -8.95
N VAL A 50 0.77 -10.12 -8.05
CA VAL A 50 -0.36 -9.90 -7.12
C VAL A 50 -1.21 -8.68 -7.47
N SER A 51 -2.53 -8.83 -7.28
CA SER A 51 -3.42 -7.67 -7.16
C SER A 51 -3.49 -7.24 -5.70
N GLU A 52 -3.71 -5.95 -5.47
CA GLU A 52 -4.00 -5.42 -4.13
C GLU A 52 -5.40 -4.83 -4.04
N PHE A 53 -6.02 -4.99 -2.87
CA PHE A 53 -7.26 -4.34 -2.49
C PHE A 53 -7.05 -3.59 -1.20
N TRP A 54 -7.36 -2.30 -1.22
CA TRP A 54 -7.22 -1.46 -0.04
C TRP A 54 -8.58 -1.03 0.50
N HIS A 55 -8.63 -0.82 1.81
CA HIS A 55 -9.74 -0.13 2.47
C HIS A 55 -9.19 0.88 3.48
N VAL A 56 -9.48 2.16 3.27
CA VAL A 56 -8.96 3.24 4.11
C VAL A 56 -9.73 3.30 5.42
N LEU A 57 -8.98 3.18 6.51
CA LEU A 57 -9.48 3.22 7.88
C LEU A 57 -9.55 4.65 8.41
N SER A 58 -8.50 5.45 8.17
CA SER A 58 -8.36 6.80 8.70
C SER A 58 -7.35 7.63 7.91
N GLY A 59 -7.37 8.95 8.14
CA GLY A 59 -6.45 9.90 7.53
C GLY A 59 -6.85 10.31 6.11
N GLU A 60 -6.02 11.16 5.53
CA GLU A 60 -6.25 11.76 4.21
C GLU A 60 -5.04 11.55 3.31
N GLY A 61 -5.28 11.15 2.07
CA GLY A 61 -4.22 10.92 1.12
C GLY A 61 -4.69 10.91 -0.31
N GLN A 62 -3.78 10.50 -1.18
CA GLN A 62 -4.06 10.32 -2.60
C GLN A 62 -3.31 9.09 -3.12
N ILE A 63 -3.92 8.39 -4.05
CA ILE A 63 -3.27 7.34 -4.84
C ILE A 63 -3.36 7.68 -6.32
N TRP A 64 -2.21 7.70 -6.98
CA TRP A 64 -2.08 7.69 -8.42
C TRP A 64 -2.00 6.24 -8.90
N ARG A 65 -2.74 5.90 -9.96
CA ARG A 65 -2.73 4.59 -10.62
C ARG A 65 -2.66 4.77 -12.12
N ARG A 66 -1.89 3.93 -12.79
CA ARG A 66 -1.77 3.86 -14.24
C ARG A 66 -1.69 2.42 -14.72
N ASP A 67 -2.51 2.08 -15.68
CA ASP A 67 -2.44 0.84 -16.45
C ASP A 67 -2.29 1.15 -17.95
N GLY A 68 -2.39 0.13 -18.82
CA GLY A 68 -2.28 0.31 -20.27
C GLY A 68 -3.44 1.08 -20.92
N THR A 69 -4.47 1.44 -20.16
CA THR A 69 -5.72 2.04 -20.65
C THR A 69 -6.03 3.39 -20.02
N ARG A 70 -5.62 3.63 -18.76
CA ARG A 70 -5.95 4.84 -18.02
C ARG A 70 -4.87 5.25 -17.03
N GLU A 71 -4.89 6.53 -16.68
CA GLU A 71 -4.11 7.13 -15.60
C GLU A 71 -5.02 8.04 -14.77
N GLU A 72 -5.09 7.83 -13.47
CA GLU A 72 -5.95 8.61 -12.59
C GLU A 72 -5.35 8.81 -11.20
N THR A 73 -5.76 9.89 -10.52
CA THR A 73 -5.48 10.11 -9.10
C THR A 73 -6.78 10.11 -8.32
N THR A 74 -6.88 9.24 -7.33
CA THR A 74 -8.05 9.08 -6.46
C THR A 74 -7.72 9.63 -5.07
N VAL A 75 -8.64 10.40 -4.49
CA VAL A 75 -8.53 10.85 -3.09
C VAL A 75 -8.81 9.67 -2.16
N LEU A 76 -7.95 9.50 -1.15
CA LEU A 76 -8.09 8.52 -0.09
C LEU A 76 -8.63 9.21 1.16
N GLY A 77 -9.71 8.67 1.70
CA GLY A 77 -10.29 9.06 2.99
C GLY A 77 -11.06 7.88 3.58
N THR A 78 -11.44 7.96 4.85
CA THR A 78 -12.13 6.85 5.55
C THR A 78 -13.29 6.27 4.76
N GLY A 79 -13.30 4.94 4.62
CA GLY A 79 -14.33 4.20 3.90
C GLY A 79 -14.09 4.02 2.40
N VAL A 80 -13.09 4.71 1.82
CA VAL A 80 -12.70 4.51 0.41
C VAL A 80 -12.03 3.15 0.25
N SER A 81 -12.46 2.39 -0.75
CA SER A 81 -11.81 1.15 -1.18
C SER A 81 -11.17 1.33 -2.54
N ILE A 82 -10.01 0.71 -2.73
CA ILE A 82 -9.21 0.80 -3.97
C ILE A 82 -8.90 -0.59 -4.48
N ASP A 83 -9.07 -0.80 -5.78
CA ASP A 83 -8.53 -1.92 -6.51
C ASP A 83 -7.21 -1.54 -7.21
N ILE A 84 -6.22 -2.43 -7.14
CA ILE A 84 -4.94 -2.32 -7.85
C ILE A 84 -4.69 -3.66 -8.55
N PRO A 85 -5.19 -3.84 -9.80
CA PRO A 85 -4.94 -5.05 -10.57
C PRO A 85 -3.45 -5.30 -10.80
N VAL A 86 -3.06 -6.57 -11.01
CA VAL A 86 -1.68 -6.96 -11.39
C VAL A 86 -1.17 -6.10 -12.55
N GLY A 87 0.08 -5.64 -12.47
CA GLY A 87 0.70 -4.82 -13.51
C GLY A 87 0.30 -3.35 -13.50
N THR A 88 -0.58 -2.92 -12.58
CA THR A 88 -0.91 -1.50 -12.40
C THR A 88 0.25 -0.80 -11.71
N ALA A 89 0.76 0.26 -12.34
CA ALA A 89 1.68 1.18 -11.70
C ALA A 89 0.90 2.04 -10.70
N PHE A 90 1.39 2.20 -9.47
CA PHE A 90 0.73 3.02 -8.48
C PHE A 90 1.73 3.76 -7.58
N GLN A 91 1.29 4.89 -7.04
CA GLN A 91 2.02 5.69 -6.06
C GLN A 91 1.01 6.31 -5.12
N TYR A 92 1.35 6.48 -3.84
CA TYR A 92 0.44 7.04 -2.86
C TYR A 92 1.17 7.95 -1.88
N ARG A 93 0.42 8.87 -1.27
CA ARG A 93 0.94 9.83 -0.30
C ARG A 93 -0.10 10.16 0.76
N CYS A 94 0.38 10.46 1.96
CA CYS A 94 -0.43 11.10 2.99
C CYS A 94 -0.42 12.62 2.75
N THR A 95 -1.60 13.21 2.57
CA THR A 95 -1.76 14.66 2.40
C THR A 95 -2.30 15.34 3.66
N GLY A 96 -2.80 14.55 4.61
CA GLY A 96 -3.33 15.03 5.89
C GLY A 96 -2.24 15.31 6.93
N VAL A 97 -2.70 15.86 8.06
CA VAL A 97 -1.89 16.11 9.26
C VAL A 97 -1.80 14.88 10.19
N ASP A 98 -2.73 13.93 10.03
CA ASP A 98 -2.76 12.65 10.72
C ASP A 98 -2.28 11.51 9.79
N PRO A 99 -1.75 10.40 10.33
CA PRO A 99 -1.33 9.27 9.49
C PRO A 99 -2.47 8.70 8.65
N LEU A 100 -2.19 8.41 7.38
CA LEU A 100 -3.08 7.65 6.52
C LEU A 100 -2.96 6.16 6.88
N GLN A 101 -4.07 5.52 7.24
CA GLN A 101 -4.11 4.10 7.61
C GLN A 101 -5.09 3.33 6.75
N PHE A 102 -4.67 2.17 6.26
CA PHE A 102 -5.52 1.33 5.43
C PHE A 102 -5.18 -0.15 5.59
N LEU A 103 -6.19 -1.00 5.40
CA LEU A 103 -5.97 -2.41 5.16
C LEU A 103 -5.49 -2.58 3.73
N CYS A 104 -4.51 -3.45 3.51
CA CYS A 104 -4.09 -3.91 2.20
C CYS A 104 -4.19 -5.43 2.17
N ILE A 105 -4.85 -5.95 1.14
CA ILE A 105 -5.04 -7.38 0.89
C ILE A 105 -4.36 -7.71 -0.43
N THR A 106 -3.49 -8.72 -0.43
CA THR A 106 -2.87 -9.25 -1.64
C THR A 106 -3.59 -10.53 -2.07
N MET A 107 -3.83 -10.67 -3.38
CA MET A 107 -4.30 -11.92 -3.98
C MET A 107 -3.55 -12.18 -5.30
N PRO A 108 -2.79 -13.29 -5.44
CA PRO A 108 -2.50 -14.30 -4.41
C PRO A 108 -1.59 -13.74 -3.29
N ARG A 109 -1.13 -14.61 -2.38
CA ARG A 109 -0.21 -14.22 -1.30
C ARG A 109 1.03 -13.47 -1.79
N TRP A 110 1.55 -12.57 -0.97
CA TRP A 110 2.79 -11.84 -1.26
C TRP A 110 3.98 -12.81 -1.41
N PRO A 111 4.66 -12.87 -2.57
CA PRO A 111 5.74 -13.81 -2.80
C PRO A 111 7.11 -13.33 -2.29
N GLY A 112 7.20 -12.09 -1.79
CA GLY A 112 8.42 -11.46 -1.26
C GLY A 112 8.77 -10.16 -1.98
N ASP A 113 9.78 -9.44 -1.49
CA ASP A 113 10.03 -8.04 -1.88
C ASP A 113 10.33 -7.81 -3.37
N LYS A 114 10.83 -8.83 -4.07
CA LYS A 114 11.03 -8.79 -5.53
C LYS A 114 9.73 -8.68 -6.33
N GLU A 115 8.58 -8.86 -5.67
CA GLU A 115 7.26 -8.65 -6.24
C GLU A 115 7.06 -7.21 -6.70
N ALA A 116 7.61 -6.24 -5.96
CA ALA A 116 7.49 -4.83 -6.28
C ALA A 116 8.73 -4.32 -7.03
N THR A 117 8.50 -3.81 -8.24
CA THR A 117 9.50 -3.02 -8.96
C THR A 117 9.23 -1.54 -8.71
N VAL A 118 10.23 -0.83 -8.18
CA VAL A 118 10.16 0.64 -8.06
C VAL A 118 10.31 1.27 -9.44
N ILE A 119 9.45 2.25 -9.73
CA ILE A 119 9.41 2.99 -10.99
C ILE A 119 9.41 4.49 -10.71
N GLU A 120 9.53 5.30 -11.77
CA GLU A 120 9.23 6.72 -11.69
C GLU A 120 7.71 6.95 -11.63
N GLY A 121 7.28 7.79 -10.69
CA GLY A 121 5.89 8.20 -10.52
C GLY A 121 5.72 9.71 -10.58
N PRO A 122 4.47 10.20 -10.50
CA PRO A 122 4.16 11.63 -10.62
C PRO A 122 4.67 12.49 -9.47
N TRP A 123 4.99 11.91 -8.31
CA TRP A 123 5.44 12.64 -7.14
C TRP A 123 6.85 12.23 -6.73
N LYS A 124 7.66 13.22 -6.33
CA LYS A 124 8.98 12.96 -5.75
C LYS A 124 8.82 12.21 -4.42
N PRO A 125 9.36 10.98 -4.29
CA PRO A 125 9.21 10.21 -3.06
C PRO A 125 9.99 10.86 -1.91
N THR A 126 9.43 10.78 -0.71
CA THR A 126 10.06 11.20 0.56
C THR A 126 10.14 10.04 1.55
N ALA A 127 9.60 8.88 1.21
CA ALA A 127 9.68 7.69 2.04
C ALA A 127 11.14 7.31 2.36
N PRO A 128 11.43 6.86 3.60
CA PRO A 128 12.77 6.47 4.01
C PRO A 128 13.30 5.30 3.16
N GLU A 129 14.61 5.26 2.94
CA GLU A 129 15.30 4.12 2.32
C GLU A 129 15.54 3.01 3.35
N GLY A 130 15.33 1.75 2.92
CA GLY A 130 15.63 0.57 3.73
C GLY A 130 14.68 0.31 4.91
N TRP A 131 15.08 -0.70 5.69
CA TRP A 131 14.69 -0.94 7.08
C TRP A 131 15.93 -0.85 7.95
#